data_AF-X1GBL6-F1
#
_entry.id   AF-X1GBL6-F1
#
_cell.length_a   1.000
_cell.length_b   1.000
_cell.length_c   1.000
_cell.angle_alpha   90.00
_cell.angle_beta   90.00
_cell.angle_gamma   90.00
#
_symmetry.space_group_name_H-M   'P 1'
#
loop_
_entity.id
_entity.type
_entity.pdbx_description
1 polymer ?
#
loop_
_entity_poly.entity_id
_entity_poly.type
_entity_poly.pdbx_seq_one_letter_code
_entity_poly.pdbx_strand_id
1 'polypeptide(L)'
;EGIITDYKIRISEMKKKTVLAFKKLNYEVIAAGDSYNDVSMLLEAKHGILFRPPNNVIEQFPELPTVNEYDELKDLISKYLGFSN
;
A
#
# COMPACT_ATOMS: atom_id res chain seq x y z
N GLU A 1 -11.41 35.63 8.87
CA GLU A 1 -10.64 34.64 8.08
C GLU A 1 -10.17 33.54 9.01
N GLY A 2 -10.13 32.29 8.55
CA GLY A 2 -9.57 31.17 9.30
C GLY A 2 -8.45 30.56 8.48
N ILE A 3 -7.24 30.51 9.03
CA ILE A 3 -6.09 29.84 8.42
C ILE A 3 -5.68 28.64 9.29
N ILE A 4 -5.24 27.56 8.65
CA ILE A 4 -4.67 26.40 9.34
C ILE A 4 -3.28 26.81 9.85
N THR A 5 -3.10 26.85 11.17
CA THR A 5 -1.84 27.28 11.80
C THR A 5 -0.95 26.11 12.20
N ASP A 6 -1.50 24.91 12.35
CA ASP A 6 -0.77 23.75 12.85
C ASP A 6 -1.46 22.42 12.49
N TYR A 7 -0.73 21.32 12.65
CA TYR A 7 -1.23 19.96 12.57
C TYR A 7 -0.53 19.07 13.59
N LYS A 8 -1.21 18.01 14.04
CA LYS A 8 -0.64 17.00 14.92
C LYS A 8 -0.64 15.64 14.26
N ILE A 9 0.55 15.07 14.03
CA ILE A 9 0.68 13.69 13.54
C ILE A 9 0.14 12.74 14.61
N ARG A 10 -0.77 11.85 14.19
CA ARG A 10 -1.41 10.87 15.08
C ARG A 10 -0.39 9.91 15.66
N ILE A 11 0.35 9.21 14.79
CA ILE A 11 1.41 8.26 15.13
C ILE A 11 2.44 8.20 14.00
N SER A 12 3.71 7.93 14.35
CA SER A 12 4.77 7.62 13.36
C SER A 12 4.51 6.29 12.65
N GLU A 13 4.92 6.17 11.39
CA GLU A 13 4.76 4.95 10.57
C GLU A 13 3.34 4.38 10.59
N MET A 14 2.35 5.26 10.51
CA MET A 14 0.95 4.90 10.70
C MET A 14 0.47 3.80 9.75
N LYS A 15 0.83 3.87 8.47
CA LYS A 15 0.41 2.89 7.45
C LYS A 15 0.96 1.50 7.75
N LYS A 16 2.27 1.38 8.04
CA LYS A 16 2.90 0.13 8.48
C LYS A 16 2.29 -0.41 9.78
N LYS A 17 2.07 0.45 10.78
CA LYS A 17 1.46 0.04 12.06
C LYS A 17 0.04 -0.49 11.89
N THR A 18 -0.72 0.02 10.94
CA THR A 18 -2.05 -0.52 10.60
C THR A 18 -1.95 -1.95 10.10
N VAL A 19 -1.03 -2.25 9.17
CA VAL A 19 -0.81 -3.61 8.66
C VAL A 19 -0.40 -4.56 9.80
N LEU A 20 0.54 -4.14 10.64
CA LEU A 20 0.98 -4.92 11.81
C LEU A 20 -0.18 -5.20 12.78
N ALA A 21 -1.08 -4.24 12.99
CA ALA A 21 -2.24 -4.43 13.84
C ALA A 21 -3.22 -5.46 13.25
N PHE A 22 -3.48 -5.42 11.94
CA PHE A 22 -4.31 -6.44 11.27
C PHE A 22 -3.68 -7.84 11.34
N LYS A 23 -2.35 -7.94 11.14
CA LYS A 23 -1.63 -9.22 11.31
C LYS A 23 -1.75 -9.78 12.73
N LYS A 24 -1.73 -8.93 13.76
CA LYS A 24 -1.94 -9.36 15.17
C LYS A 24 -3.34 -9.93 15.41
N LEU A 25 -4.31 -9.56 14.58
CA LEU A 25 -5.66 -10.11 14.59
C LEU A 25 -5.81 -11.32 13.64
N ASN A 26 -4.69 -11.89 13.16
CA ASN A 26 -4.62 -13.01 12.22
C ASN A 26 -5.25 -12.73 10.84
N TYR A 27 -5.32 -11.46 10.42
CA TYR A 27 -5.68 -11.13 9.05
C TYR A 27 -4.47 -11.20 8.12
N GLU A 28 -4.70 -11.66 6.91
CA GLU A 28 -3.81 -11.46 5.77
C GLU A 28 -4.14 -10.13 5.11
N VAL A 29 -3.11 -9.34 4.79
CA VAL A 29 -3.29 -7.98 4.28
C VAL A 29 -2.75 -7.87 2.86
N ILE A 30 -3.61 -7.45 1.93
CA ILE A 30 -3.22 -6.94 0.62
C ILE A 30 -3.24 -5.41 0.72
N ALA A 31 -2.14 -4.75 0.35
CA ALA A 31 -2.02 -3.30 0.39
C ALA A 31 -1.65 -2.76 -0.99
N ALA A 32 -2.20 -1.60 -1.34
CA ALA A 32 -1.87 -0.86 -2.55
C ALA A 32 -1.51 0.59 -2.19
N GLY A 33 -0.54 1.15 -2.89
CA GLY A 33 -0.07 2.53 -2.70
C GLY A 33 0.74 3.00 -3.90
N ASP A 34 1.04 4.29 -3.98
CA ASP A 34 1.60 4.91 -5.18
C ASP A 34 2.93 5.64 -4.91
N SER A 35 3.33 5.80 -3.65
CA SER A 35 4.44 6.69 -3.31
C SER A 35 5.41 6.12 -2.27
N TYR A 36 6.54 6.81 -2.07
CA TYR A 36 7.53 6.46 -1.05
C TYR A 36 6.96 6.29 0.36
N ASN A 37 5.94 7.08 0.72
CA ASN A 37 5.36 7.03 2.07
C ASN A 37 4.48 5.79 2.29
N ASP A 38 4.19 5.02 1.22
CA ASP A 38 3.47 3.75 1.26
C ASP A 38 4.39 2.55 1.36
N VAL A 39 5.64 2.67 0.90
CA VAL A 39 6.57 1.54 0.76
C VAL A 39 6.69 0.72 2.04
N SER A 40 6.79 1.37 3.21
CA SER A 40 6.91 0.65 4.49
C SER A 40 5.66 -0.17 4.83
N MET A 41 4.48 0.23 4.36
CA MET A 41 3.23 -0.53 4.44
C MET A 41 3.19 -1.65 3.40
N LEU A 42 3.61 -1.38 2.16
CA LEU A 42 3.59 -2.35 1.07
C LEU A 42 4.53 -3.53 1.33
N LEU A 43 5.75 -3.26 1.80
CA LEU A 43 6.72 -4.29 2.18
C LEU A 43 6.29 -5.07 3.43
N GLU A 44 5.47 -4.48 4.30
CA GLU A 44 4.93 -5.17 5.46
C GLU A 44 3.70 -6.02 5.11
N ALA A 45 2.92 -5.70 4.07
CA ALA A 45 1.75 -6.48 3.71
C ALA A 45 2.11 -7.91 3.26
N LYS A 46 1.13 -8.84 3.29
CA LYS A 46 1.33 -10.17 2.70
C LYS A 46 1.52 -10.03 1.18
N HIS A 47 0.76 -9.13 0.58
CA HIS A 47 0.91 -8.72 -0.80
C HIS A 47 0.87 -7.19 -0.88
N GLY A 48 2.01 -6.56 -1.20
CA GLY A 48 2.10 -5.13 -1.50
C GLY A 48 2.04 -4.89 -3.01
N ILE A 49 1.35 -3.84 -3.43
CA ILE A 49 1.17 -3.49 -4.85
C ILE A 49 1.46 -1.99 -5.02
N LEU A 50 2.28 -1.65 -6.01
CA LEU A 50 2.38 -0.27 -6.47
C LEU A 50 1.29 0.01 -7.50
N PHE A 51 0.44 1.00 -7.24
CA PHE A 51 -0.63 1.40 -8.15
C PHE A 51 -0.36 2.82 -8.67
N ARG A 52 -0.10 2.94 -9.97
CA ARG A 52 0.24 4.20 -10.65
C ARG A 52 1.40 4.99 -9.98
N PRO A 53 2.51 4.34 -9.59
CA PRO A 53 3.61 5.04 -8.95
C PRO A 53 4.43 5.87 -9.95
N PRO A 54 5.21 6.86 -9.47
CA PRO A 54 6.25 7.48 -10.30
C PRO A 54 7.42 6.51 -10.56
N ASN A 55 8.07 6.64 -11.72
CA ASN A 55 9.14 5.72 -12.17
C ASN A 55 10.25 5.51 -11.14
N ASN A 56 10.64 6.57 -10.43
CA ASN A 56 11.71 6.48 -9.42
C ASN A 56 11.35 5.54 -8.26
N VAL A 57 10.07 5.39 -7.90
CA VAL A 57 9.62 4.43 -6.88
C VAL A 57 9.70 3.01 -7.44
N ILE A 58 9.28 2.80 -8.69
CA ILE A 58 9.37 1.49 -9.37
C ILE A 58 10.83 1.01 -9.42
N GLU A 59 11.74 1.89 -9.84
CA GLU A 59 13.17 1.58 -9.96
C GLU A 59 13.81 1.21 -8.62
N GLN A 60 13.35 1.81 -7.51
CA GLN A 60 13.90 1.56 -6.18
C GLN A 60 13.30 0.34 -5.49
N PHE A 61 12.07 -0.05 -5.85
CA PHE A 61 11.37 -1.19 -5.26
C PHE A 61 10.86 -2.16 -6.35
N PRO A 62 11.75 -2.70 -7.19
CA PRO A 62 11.39 -3.57 -8.31
C PRO A 62 10.74 -4.89 -7.88
N GLU A 63 10.85 -5.26 -6.59
CA GLU A 63 10.18 -6.42 -6.00
C GLU A 63 8.67 -6.23 -5.83
N LEU A 64 8.17 -4.99 -5.85
CA LEU A 64 6.74 -4.72 -5.73
C LEU A 64 6.06 -4.77 -7.12
N PRO A 65 5.02 -5.61 -7.31
CA PRO A 65 4.25 -5.62 -8.54
C PRO A 65 3.64 -4.25 -8.77
N THR A 66 3.82 -3.73 -10.00
CA THR A 66 3.30 -2.42 -10.39
C THR A 66 2.19 -2.58 -11.42
N VAL A 67 1.08 -1.89 -11.19
CA VAL A 67 -0.08 -1.82 -12.09
C VAL A 67 -0.49 -0.36 -12.28
N ASN A 68 -1.01 -0.02 -13.45
CA ASN A 68 -1.37 1.35 -13.82
C ASN A 68 -2.86 1.52 -14.12
N GLU A 69 -3.63 0.45 -14.22
CA GLU A 69 -5.08 0.53 -14.40
C GLU A 69 -5.86 -0.17 -13.29
N TYR A 70 -7.09 0.30 -13.05
CA TYR A 70 -7.95 -0.27 -12.02
C TYR A 70 -8.32 -1.72 -12.30
N ASP A 71 -8.49 -2.09 -13.57
CA ASP A 71 -8.76 -3.48 -13.96
C ASP A 71 -7.56 -4.38 -13.66
N GLU A 72 -6.34 -3.92 -13.93
CA GLU A 72 -5.10 -4.64 -13.58
C GLU A 72 -4.96 -4.83 -12.07
N LEU A 73 -5.26 -3.78 -11.28
CA LEU A 73 -5.26 -3.87 -9.82
C LEU A 73 -6.30 -4.86 -9.31
N LYS A 74 -7.52 -4.82 -9.86
CA LYS A 74 -8.60 -5.75 -9.53
C LYS A 74 -8.22 -7.19 -9.86
N ASP A 75 -7.64 -7.44 -11.03
CA ASP A 75 -7.22 -8.77 -11.47
C ASP A 75 -6.12 -9.30 -10.55
N LEU A 76 -5.16 -8.46 -10.18
CA LEU A 76 -4.08 -8.84 -9.27
C LEU A 76 -4.60 -9.18 -7.86
N ILE A 77 -5.52 -8.38 -7.32
CA ILE A 77 -6.18 -8.66 -6.04
C ILE A 77 -6.98 -9.98 -6.12
N SER A 78 -7.76 -10.16 -7.19
CA SER A 78 -8.56 -11.37 -7.41
C SER A 78 -7.69 -12.62 -7.44
N LYS A 79 -6.54 -12.55 -8.13
CA LYS A 79 -5.53 -13.60 -8.15
C LYS A 79 -4.98 -13.92 -6.76
N TYR A 80 -4.67 -12.92 -5.94
CA TYR A 80 -4.18 -13.14 -4.56
C TYR A 80 -5.25 -13.74 -3.63
N LEU A 81 -6.52 -13.44 -3.87
CA LEU A 81 -7.64 -14.03 -3.14
C LEU A 81 -8.00 -15.44 -3.65
N GLY A 82 -7.37 -15.92 -4.73
CA GLY A 82 -7.66 -17.22 -5.33
C GLY A 82 -8.97 -17.26 -6.13
N PHE A 83 -9.52 -16.10 -6.48
CA PHE A 83 -10.65 -16.05 -7.41
C PHE A 83 -10.15 -16.38 -8.82
N SER A 84 -10.82 -17.32 -9.47
CA SER A 84 -10.60 -17.62 -10.89
C SER A 84 -11.34 -16.57 -11.72
N ASN A 85 -10.68 -16.05 -12.75
CA ASN A 85 -11.35 -15.27 -13.80
C ASN A 85 -12.32 -16.14 -14.60
#